data_AF-A0A356D8L8-F1
#
_entry.id   AF-A0A356D8L8-F1
#
_cell.length_a   1.000
_cell.length_b   1.000
_cell.length_c   1.000
_cell.angle_alpha   90.00
_cell.angle_beta   90.00
_cell.angle_gamma   90.00
#
_symmetry.space_group_name_H-M   'P 1'
#
loop_
_entity.id
_entity.type
_entity.pdbx_description
1 polymer ?
#
loop_
_entity_poly.entity_id
_entity_poly.type
_entity_poly.pdbx_seq_one_letter_code
_entity_poly.pdbx_strand_id
1 'polypeptide(L)'
;MSEVPVVDIYWESPFSSAKDVKNYVDKNAPTTENNKRGQRTDYFFYQIYGQHLNNDADTLLYIGMSDVDKQKNGGNGVVNRLENHQKNWTGGLRSEIKIYIGSYGRFVDWNHWNDPENNKYYTTPLDKDNFPTIAEIEALLIYAHKPSINCASIRNVNALERCNFYLFNTGKRRSLFPELSARYYINNEQEKGIIDASTGILDNN
;
A
#
# COMPACT_ATOMS: atom_id res chain seq x y z
N MET A 1 -7.94 -5.33 -27.90
CA MET A 1 -7.20 -5.62 -26.66
C MET A 1 -7.59 -4.53 -25.68
N SER A 2 -8.07 -4.87 -24.47
CA SER A 2 -8.28 -3.86 -23.44
C SER A 2 -6.94 -3.30 -22.97
N GLU A 3 -6.90 -2.01 -22.68
CA GLU A 3 -5.71 -1.32 -22.18
C GLU A 3 -5.32 -1.87 -20.81
N VAL A 4 -4.01 -2.06 -20.58
CA VAL A 4 -3.49 -2.51 -19.28
C VAL A 4 -3.55 -1.32 -18.31
N PRO A 5 -4.23 -1.44 -17.16
CA PRO A 5 -4.30 -0.36 -16.19
C PRO A 5 -2.93 0.02 -15.65
N VAL A 6 -2.75 1.32 -15.50
CA VAL A 6 -1.61 1.90 -14.78
C VAL A 6 -2.15 2.60 -13.54
N VAL A 7 -1.64 2.18 -12.39
CA VAL A 7 -1.98 2.70 -11.07
C VAL A 7 -0.80 3.50 -10.55
N ASP A 8 -1.07 4.58 -9.85
CA ASP A 8 -0.08 5.22 -9.00
C ASP A 8 -0.55 5.21 -7.54
N ILE A 9 0.42 5.05 -6.63
CA ILE A 9 0.27 5.39 -5.21
C ILE A 9 1.19 6.57 -4.89
N TYR A 10 0.59 7.67 -4.46
CA TYR A 10 1.32 8.83 -3.97
C TYR A 10 1.55 8.70 -2.47
N TRP A 11 2.82 8.54 -2.08
CA TRP A 11 3.20 8.34 -0.69
C TRP A 11 3.54 9.66 0.00
N GLU A 12 2.98 9.87 1.19
CA GLU A 12 3.24 11.04 2.02
C GLU A 12 3.97 10.68 3.30
N SER A 13 4.75 11.66 3.80
CA SER A 13 5.52 11.68 5.06
C SER A 13 6.86 10.90 5.06
N PRO A 14 7.61 10.82 6.19
CA PRO A 14 7.26 9.96 7.33
C PRO A 14 6.59 10.65 8.53
N PHE A 15 5.70 9.92 9.22
CA PHE A 15 5.09 10.24 10.51
C PHE A 15 5.60 9.31 11.62
N SER A 16 5.53 9.74 12.88
CA SER A 16 6.04 8.96 14.01
C SER A 16 4.96 8.19 14.78
N SER A 17 3.68 8.47 14.54
CA SER A 17 2.58 7.82 15.26
C SER A 17 1.25 7.88 14.50
N ALA A 18 0.27 7.06 14.93
CA ALA A 18 -1.09 7.14 14.41
C ALA A 18 -1.73 8.51 14.69
N LYS A 19 -1.35 9.16 15.81
CA LYS A 19 -1.79 10.50 16.18
C LYS A 19 -1.28 11.56 15.19
N ASP A 20 -0.02 11.46 14.76
CA ASP A 20 0.55 12.41 13.78
C ASP A 20 -0.13 12.28 12.42
N VAL A 21 -0.39 11.03 11.99
CA VAL A 21 -1.18 10.75 10.80
C VAL A 21 -2.57 11.37 10.93
N LYS A 22 -3.27 11.16 12.05
CA LYS A 22 -4.59 11.73 12.30
C LYS A 22 -4.58 13.27 12.22
N ASN A 23 -3.63 13.90 12.89
CA ASN A 23 -3.48 15.36 12.87
C ASN A 23 -3.26 15.88 11.45
N TYR A 24 -2.45 15.17 10.66
CA TYR A 24 -2.17 15.51 9.28
C TYR A 24 -3.42 15.37 8.39
N VAL A 25 -4.11 14.24 8.49
CA VAL A 25 -5.36 13.94 7.76
C VAL A 25 -6.43 15.00 8.09
N ASP A 26 -6.63 15.32 9.37
CA ASP A 26 -7.61 16.31 9.83
C ASP A 26 -7.24 17.76 9.45
N LYS A 27 -5.95 18.08 9.35
CA LYS A 27 -5.46 19.39 8.91
C LYS A 27 -5.65 19.59 7.41
N ASN A 28 -5.47 18.54 6.62
CA ASN A 28 -5.55 18.58 5.16
C ASN A 28 -6.91 18.16 4.60
N ALA A 29 -7.93 18.08 5.46
CA ALA A 29 -9.29 17.81 5.06
C ALA A 29 -9.90 18.99 4.28
N PRO A 30 -10.65 18.72 3.19
CA PRO A 30 -11.27 19.77 2.41
C PRO A 30 -12.23 20.58 3.29
N THR A 31 -12.19 21.91 3.16
CA THR A 31 -13.16 22.79 3.80
C THR A 31 -14.46 22.76 2.99
N THR A 32 -15.58 22.44 3.64
CA THR A 32 -16.90 22.57 3.03
C THR A 32 -17.37 24.03 3.07
N GLU A 33 -18.36 24.39 2.23
CA GLU A 33 -18.91 25.76 2.10
C GLU A 33 -19.37 26.40 3.43
N ASN A 34 -19.59 25.60 4.47
CA ASN A 34 -20.01 26.04 5.81
C ASN A 34 -18.86 26.13 6.84
N ASN A 35 -17.60 26.21 6.41
CA ASN A 35 -16.40 26.18 7.28
C ASN A 35 -16.28 24.93 8.17
N LYS A 36 -17.09 23.88 7.91
CA LYS A 36 -16.88 22.57 8.52
C LYS A 36 -15.76 21.88 7.75
N ARG A 37 -14.72 21.43 8.45
CA ARG A 37 -13.73 20.54 7.84
C ARG A 37 -14.45 19.24 7.46
N GLY A 38 -14.31 18.84 6.20
CA GLY A 38 -14.69 17.51 5.73
C GLY A 38 -13.76 16.45 6.32
N GLN A 39 -13.70 15.29 5.67
CA GLN A 39 -12.76 14.22 6.02
C GLN A 39 -11.97 13.80 4.78
N ARG A 40 -10.70 13.43 4.97
CA ARG A 40 -9.87 12.80 3.94
C ARG A 40 -10.14 11.30 3.97
N THR A 41 -10.82 10.80 2.95
CA THR A 41 -11.16 9.37 2.77
C THR A 41 -10.43 8.76 1.57
N ASP A 42 -9.28 9.35 1.21
CA ASP A 42 -8.52 9.05 0.00
C ASP A 42 -7.19 8.35 0.28
N TYR A 43 -6.82 8.19 1.56
CA TYR A 43 -5.67 7.37 1.95
C TYR A 43 -6.11 5.95 2.22
N PHE A 44 -5.53 4.99 1.49
CA PHE A 44 -5.91 3.58 1.59
C PHE A 44 -4.77 2.70 2.05
N PHE A 45 -3.54 3.06 1.71
CA PHE A 45 -2.35 2.28 2.00
C PHE A 45 -1.51 2.92 3.10
N TYR A 46 -0.72 2.10 3.78
CA TYR A 46 0.30 2.55 4.70
C TYR A 46 1.50 1.60 4.71
N GLN A 47 2.67 2.15 4.96
CA GLN A 47 3.90 1.42 5.24
C GLN A 47 4.45 1.83 6.60
N ILE A 48 5.03 0.87 7.34
CA ILE A 48 5.60 1.07 8.66
C ILE A 48 7.05 0.58 8.64
N TYR A 49 7.97 1.47 8.99
CA TYR A 49 9.37 1.18 9.18
C TYR A 49 9.75 1.29 10.65
N GLY A 50 10.73 0.52 11.06
CA GLY A 50 11.28 0.53 12.41
C GLY A 50 12.38 -0.50 12.55
N GLN A 51 12.80 -0.76 13.78
CA GLN A 51 13.79 -1.80 14.06
C GLN A 51 13.11 -3.16 14.22
N HIS A 52 13.57 -4.16 13.46
CA HIS A 52 13.28 -5.57 13.73
C HIS A 52 14.37 -6.15 14.65
N LEU A 53 14.03 -7.17 15.45
CA LEU A 53 14.79 -7.68 16.62
C LEU A 53 16.32 -7.76 16.50
N ASN A 54 16.88 -7.91 15.28
CA ASN A 54 18.33 -7.99 15.00
C ASN A 54 18.80 -7.11 13.82
N ASN A 55 17.95 -6.25 13.25
CA ASN A 55 18.23 -5.51 12.02
C ASN A 55 18.53 -4.03 12.28
N ASP A 56 19.03 -3.36 11.24
CA ASP A 56 19.19 -1.92 11.19
C ASP A 56 17.89 -1.21 11.60
N ALA A 57 18.06 -0.15 12.39
CA ALA A 57 17.01 0.85 12.54
C ALA A 57 16.59 1.29 11.14
N ASP A 58 15.29 1.32 10.86
CA ASP A 58 14.70 1.73 9.57
C ASP A 58 14.39 0.64 8.53
N THR A 59 14.15 -0.60 8.97
CA THR A 59 13.69 -1.71 8.11
C THR A 59 12.20 -1.59 7.76
N LEU A 60 11.79 -1.97 6.55
CA LEU A 60 10.39 -2.10 6.16
C LEU A 60 9.73 -3.25 6.94
N LEU A 61 8.96 -2.91 7.97
CA LEU A 61 8.32 -3.89 8.85
C LEU A 61 6.99 -4.35 8.29
N TYR A 62 6.16 -3.41 7.84
CA TYR A 62 4.79 -3.70 7.45
C TYR A 62 4.31 -2.85 6.27
N ILE A 63 3.54 -3.45 5.36
CA ILE A 63 2.67 -2.77 4.39
C ILE A 63 1.25 -3.24 4.65
N GLY A 64 0.30 -2.31 4.65
CA GLY A 64 -1.10 -2.69 4.71
C GLY A 64 -2.03 -1.71 4.02
N MET A 65 -3.27 -2.17 3.86
CA MET A 65 -4.40 -1.36 3.41
C MET A 65 -5.43 -1.16 4.53
N SER A 66 -6.38 -0.28 4.25
CA SER A 66 -7.58 -0.09 5.06
C SER A 66 -8.84 -0.36 4.25
N ASP A 67 -9.92 -0.65 4.96
CA ASP A 67 -11.18 -1.08 4.41
C ASP A 67 -11.94 0.09 3.78
N VAL A 68 -12.24 -0.01 2.48
CA VAL A 68 -12.96 1.00 1.69
C VAL A 68 -14.34 1.28 2.26
N ASP A 69 -15.05 0.26 2.76
CA ASP A 69 -16.42 0.41 3.24
C ASP A 69 -16.46 1.19 4.56
N LYS A 70 -15.42 1.04 5.38
CA LYS A 70 -15.26 1.85 6.61
C LYS A 70 -14.91 3.30 6.30
N GLN A 71 -14.27 3.57 5.16
CA GLN A 71 -13.98 4.93 4.72
C GLN A 71 -15.20 5.63 4.14
N LYS A 72 -15.99 4.93 3.33
CA LYS A 72 -17.25 5.45 2.75
C LYS A 72 -18.26 5.89 3.82
N ASN A 73 -18.22 5.28 5.01
CA ASN A 73 -19.10 5.61 6.14
C ASN A 73 -18.55 6.70 7.08
N GLY A 74 -17.62 7.55 6.61
CA GLY A 74 -17.09 8.68 7.38
C GLY A 74 -16.05 8.31 8.45
N GLY A 75 -15.33 7.21 8.23
CA GLY A 75 -14.21 6.78 9.07
C GLY A 75 -12.85 7.04 8.43
N ASN A 76 -11.85 7.42 9.23
CA ASN A 76 -10.45 7.48 8.78
C ASN A 76 -9.85 6.06 8.77
N GLY A 77 -10.06 5.30 7.69
CA GLY A 77 -9.71 3.88 7.60
C GLY A 77 -8.25 3.58 7.92
N VAL A 78 -7.30 4.34 7.35
CA VAL A 78 -5.86 4.17 7.64
C VAL A 78 -5.53 4.53 9.09
N VAL A 79 -6.10 5.62 9.63
CA VAL A 79 -5.87 6.02 11.03
C VAL A 79 -6.32 4.91 11.98
N ASN A 80 -7.53 4.37 11.79
CA ASN A 80 -8.06 3.29 12.62
C ASN A 80 -7.17 2.04 12.58
N ARG A 81 -6.63 1.69 11.40
CA ARG A 81 -5.70 0.56 11.26
C ARG A 81 -4.39 0.83 12.01
N LEU A 82 -3.84 2.04 11.88
CA LEU A 82 -2.61 2.43 12.55
C LEU A 82 -2.77 2.50 14.07
N GLU A 83 -3.90 3.00 14.59
CA GLU A 83 -4.20 2.98 16.02
C GLU A 83 -4.25 1.56 16.58
N ASN A 84 -4.82 0.62 15.83
CA ASN A 84 -4.82 -0.80 16.22
C ASN A 84 -3.40 -1.37 16.21
N HIS A 85 -2.59 -1.09 15.18
CA HIS A 85 -1.19 -1.51 15.15
C HIS A 85 -0.39 -0.92 16.30
N GLN A 86 -0.63 0.34 16.66
CA GLN A 86 -0.01 1.02 17.80
C GLN A 86 -0.35 0.38 19.14
N LYS A 87 -1.61 -0.02 19.35
CA LYS A 87 -2.02 -0.74 20.55
C LYS A 87 -1.43 -2.15 20.61
N ASN A 88 -1.35 -2.84 19.46
CA ASN A 88 -1.08 -4.27 19.44
C ASN A 88 0.40 -4.62 19.34
N TRP A 89 1.21 -3.86 18.59
CA TRP A 89 2.61 -4.21 18.38
C TRP A 89 3.57 -3.04 18.18
N THR A 90 3.19 -1.94 17.49
CA THR A 90 4.16 -0.85 17.26
C THR A 90 4.46 -0.04 18.52
N GLY A 91 3.52 0.05 19.47
CA GLY A 91 3.74 0.72 20.76
C GLY A 91 4.75 0.02 21.67
N GLY A 92 5.06 -1.26 21.41
CA GLY A 92 6.07 -2.02 22.14
C GLY A 92 7.47 -2.01 21.48
N LEU A 93 7.63 -1.36 20.33
CA LEU A 93 8.92 -1.28 19.64
C LEU A 93 9.87 -0.35 20.40
N ARG A 94 11.15 -0.75 20.47
CA ARG A 94 12.20 -0.01 21.19
C ARG A 94 12.70 1.24 20.46
N SER A 95 12.46 1.30 19.16
CA SER A 95 12.93 2.35 18.25
C SER A 95 11.77 3.17 17.71
N GLU A 96 12.04 4.41 17.35
CA GLU A 96 11.07 5.24 16.60
C GLU A 96 10.61 4.54 15.33
N ILE A 97 9.30 4.56 15.09
CA ILE A 97 8.71 4.10 13.84
C ILE A 97 8.60 5.25 12.85
N LYS A 98 8.59 4.91 11.57
CA LYS A 98 8.28 5.84 10.48
C LYS A 98 7.14 5.26 9.66
N ILE A 99 6.01 5.94 9.69
CA ILE A 99 4.78 5.59 8.99
C ILE A 99 4.70 6.45 7.74
N TYR A 100 4.34 5.86 6.60
CA TYR A 100 3.94 6.61 5.41
C TYR A 100 2.55 6.17 5.01
N ILE A 101 1.76 7.09 4.48
CA ILE A 101 0.40 6.83 4.01
C ILE A 101 0.33 7.08 2.51
N GLY A 102 -0.48 6.28 1.81
CA GLY A 102 -0.60 6.31 0.36
C GLY A 102 -2.05 6.53 -0.07
N SER A 103 -2.26 7.52 -0.92
CA SER A 103 -3.47 7.65 -1.74
C SER A 103 -3.21 7.04 -3.11
N TYR A 104 -4.22 6.49 -3.79
CA TYR A 104 -4.02 5.77 -5.04
C TYR A 104 -5.08 6.05 -6.09
N GLY A 105 -4.72 5.90 -7.36
CA GLY A 105 -5.67 5.91 -8.46
C GLY A 105 -5.01 5.75 -9.81
N ARG A 106 -5.74 6.06 -10.88
CA ARG A 106 -5.29 5.82 -12.25
C ARG A 106 -4.21 6.84 -12.61
N PHE A 107 -3.07 6.34 -13.07
CA PHE A 107 -2.08 7.15 -13.75
C PHE A 107 -2.61 7.48 -15.15
N VAL A 108 -2.64 8.77 -15.49
CA VAL A 108 -3.11 9.26 -16.80
C VAL A 108 -1.91 9.67 -17.64
N ASP A 109 -1.18 10.70 -17.20
CA ASP A 109 0.09 11.11 -17.78
C ASP A 109 0.90 11.95 -16.78
N TRP A 110 2.15 12.24 -17.13
CA TRP A 110 3.06 13.03 -16.30
C TRP A 110 2.67 14.50 -16.16
N ASN A 111 1.84 15.07 -17.04
CA ASN A 111 1.44 16.47 -16.96
C ASN A 111 0.34 16.65 -15.91
N HIS A 112 -0.69 15.79 -15.95
CA HIS A 112 -1.70 15.69 -14.89
C HIS A 112 -1.05 15.33 -13.54
N TRP A 113 0.01 14.53 -13.58
CA TRP A 113 0.76 14.11 -12.40
C TRP A 113 1.79 15.10 -11.87
N ASN A 114 2.10 16.17 -12.59
CA ASN A 114 2.97 17.24 -12.07
C ASN A 114 2.17 18.45 -11.60
N ASP A 115 0.86 18.44 -11.82
CA ASP A 115 -0.04 19.51 -11.42
C ASP A 115 -0.34 19.42 -9.91
N PRO A 116 0.10 20.40 -9.11
CA PRO A 116 -0.12 20.43 -7.66
C PRO A 116 -1.60 20.53 -7.23
N GLU A 117 -2.50 20.89 -8.16
CA GLU A 117 -3.96 20.94 -7.93
C GLU A 117 -4.60 19.58 -8.23
N ASN A 118 -4.11 18.84 -9.23
CA ASN A 118 -4.61 17.51 -9.60
C ASN A 118 -3.97 16.35 -8.81
N ASN A 119 -2.75 16.52 -8.29
CA ASN A 119 -2.00 15.51 -7.52
C ASN A 119 -2.55 15.17 -6.14
N LYS A 120 -3.57 15.90 -5.67
CA LYS A 120 -3.90 15.87 -4.24
C LYS A 120 -5.05 14.96 -3.86
N TYR A 121 -5.88 14.51 -4.80
CA TYR A 121 -7.14 13.87 -4.44
C TYR A 121 -7.53 12.78 -5.43
N TYR A 122 -7.27 11.54 -5.05
CA TYR A 122 -8.00 10.43 -5.63
C TYR A 122 -9.38 10.37 -4.98
N THR A 123 -10.36 11.01 -5.60
CA THR A 123 -11.70 11.24 -5.02
C THR A 123 -12.63 10.04 -5.16
N THR A 124 -12.22 8.92 -5.74
CA THR A 124 -13.13 7.78 -5.92
C THR A 124 -12.40 6.46 -6.03
N PRO A 125 -12.83 5.39 -5.32
CA PRO A 125 -12.48 4.02 -5.68
C PRO A 125 -12.92 3.83 -7.13
N LEU A 126 -11.96 3.58 -8.01
CA LEU A 126 -12.18 3.40 -9.42
C LEU A 126 -12.82 2.02 -9.66
N ASP A 127 -14.11 1.89 -9.36
CA ASP A 127 -14.95 0.75 -9.77
C ASP A 127 -15.27 0.91 -11.27
N LYS A 128 -14.22 0.96 -12.11
CA LYS A 128 -14.34 0.83 -13.56
C LYS A 128 -13.87 -0.55 -13.95
N ASP A 129 -14.52 -1.13 -14.95
CA ASP A 129 -14.11 -2.39 -15.56
C ASP A 129 -12.58 -2.42 -15.76
N ASN A 130 -11.96 -3.53 -15.35
CA ASN A 130 -10.52 -3.79 -15.43
C ASN A 130 -9.57 -3.03 -14.46
N PHE A 131 -10.01 -2.16 -13.55
CA PHE A 131 -9.09 -1.55 -12.57
C PHE A 131 -8.78 -2.50 -11.39
N PRO A 132 -7.52 -2.61 -10.91
CA PRO A 132 -7.20 -3.51 -9.81
C PRO A 132 -7.80 -3.02 -8.49
N THR A 133 -8.24 -3.98 -7.69
CA THR A 133 -8.74 -3.75 -6.33
C THR A 133 -7.60 -3.37 -5.39
N ILE A 134 -7.93 -2.72 -4.26
CA ILE A 134 -6.95 -2.36 -3.23
C ILE A 134 -6.23 -3.59 -2.67
N ALA A 135 -6.94 -4.71 -2.57
CA ALA A 135 -6.38 -5.99 -2.11
C ALA A 135 -5.33 -6.54 -3.08
N GLU A 136 -5.57 -6.45 -4.38
CA GLU A 136 -4.61 -6.87 -5.42
C GLU A 136 -3.35 -5.99 -5.40
N ILE A 137 -3.53 -4.68 -5.22
CA ILE A 137 -2.42 -3.72 -5.08
C ILE A 137 -1.60 -4.01 -3.81
N GLU A 138 -2.26 -4.22 -2.65
CA GLU A 138 -1.60 -4.57 -1.39
C GLU A 138 -0.82 -5.89 -1.54
N ALA A 139 -1.42 -6.90 -2.15
CA ALA A 139 -0.78 -8.19 -2.39
C ALA A 139 0.50 -8.04 -3.23
N LEU A 140 0.45 -7.25 -4.32
CA LEU A 140 1.62 -6.98 -5.16
C LEU A 140 2.73 -6.26 -4.36
N LEU A 141 2.36 -5.24 -3.58
CA LEU A 141 3.31 -4.51 -2.73
C LEU A 141 4.00 -5.43 -1.70
N ILE A 142 3.23 -6.25 -0.99
CA ILE A 142 3.78 -7.20 -0.01
C ILE A 142 4.69 -8.21 -0.69
N TYR A 143 4.25 -8.78 -1.80
CA TYR A 143 4.99 -9.81 -2.50
C TYR A 143 6.33 -9.29 -3.07
N ALA A 144 6.32 -8.11 -3.70
CA ALA A 144 7.51 -7.50 -4.27
C ALA A 144 8.55 -7.10 -3.20
N HIS A 145 8.10 -6.62 -2.03
CA HIS A 145 8.98 -5.99 -1.04
C HIS A 145 9.26 -6.83 0.20
N LYS A 146 8.48 -7.88 0.45
CA LYS A 146 8.62 -8.83 1.56
C LYS A 146 8.88 -8.15 2.92
N PRO A 147 7.96 -7.31 3.42
CA PRO A 147 8.11 -6.66 4.73
C PRO A 147 8.29 -7.70 5.84
N SER A 148 9.19 -7.43 6.79
CA SER A 148 9.65 -8.44 7.75
C SER A 148 8.52 -9.03 8.63
N ILE A 149 7.49 -8.25 8.95
CA ILE A 149 6.34 -8.70 9.76
C ILE A 149 5.21 -9.25 8.87
N ASN A 150 5.01 -8.71 7.66
CA ASN A 150 4.02 -9.26 6.71
C ASN A 150 4.32 -10.70 6.31
N CYS A 151 5.58 -11.14 6.38
CA CYS A 151 5.99 -12.52 6.06
C CYS A 151 5.25 -13.58 6.89
N ALA A 152 4.80 -13.26 8.11
CA ALA A 152 3.97 -14.17 8.92
C ALA A 152 2.51 -14.26 8.47
N SER A 153 2.08 -13.39 7.55
CA SER A 153 0.69 -13.22 7.09
C SER A 153 0.56 -13.28 5.57
N ILE A 154 1.49 -13.94 4.85
CA ILE A 154 1.43 -14.09 3.38
C ILE A 154 0.12 -14.79 3.03
N ARG A 155 -0.88 -13.97 2.70
CA ARG A 155 -2.18 -14.41 2.20
C ARG A 155 -2.06 -14.51 0.70
N ASN A 156 -2.19 -15.75 0.24
CA ASN A 156 -2.72 -16.16 -1.05
C ASN A 156 -2.16 -15.41 -2.28
N VAL A 157 -1.06 -15.92 -2.84
CA VAL A 157 -0.54 -15.55 -4.17
C VAL A 157 -1.64 -15.64 -5.25
N ASN A 158 -2.68 -16.43 -5.01
CA ASN A 158 -3.86 -16.56 -5.87
C ASN A 158 -4.60 -15.24 -6.12
N ALA A 159 -4.48 -14.24 -5.23
CA ALA A 159 -5.02 -12.91 -5.47
C ALA A 159 -4.37 -12.22 -6.68
N LEU A 160 -3.14 -12.62 -7.05
CA LEU A 160 -2.41 -12.06 -8.18
C LEU A 160 -2.59 -12.86 -9.47
N GLU A 161 -3.15 -14.08 -9.47
CA GLU A 161 -3.18 -14.98 -10.64
C GLU A 161 -3.80 -14.37 -11.90
N ARG A 162 -4.68 -13.38 -11.75
CA ARG A 162 -5.36 -12.67 -12.85
C ARG A 162 -4.99 -11.20 -12.96
N CYS A 163 -4.06 -10.72 -12.13
CA CYS A 163 -3.66 -9.33 -12.11
C CYS A 163 -2.77 -9.00 -13.30
N ASN A 164 -3.20 -8.05 -14.12
CA ASN A 164 -2.40 -7.47 -15.19
C ASN A 164 -2.50 -5.95 -15.13
N PHE A 165 -1.62 -5.33 -14.35
CA PHE A 165 -1.52 -3.88 -14.20
C PHE A 165 -0.08 -3.46 -13.87
N TYR A 166 0.22 -2.19 -14.09
CA TYR A 166 1.44 -1.54 -13.62
C TYR A 166 1.14 -0.68 -12.40
N LEU A 167 2.05 -0.66 -11.45
CA LEU A 167 1.97 0.17 -10.25
C LEU A 167 3.20 1.06 -10.15
N PHE A 168 2.98 2.37 -10.17
CA PHE A 168 3.96 3.36 -9.79
C PHE A 168 3.84 3.69 -8.31
N ASN A 169 4.99 3.80 -7.64
CA ASN A 169 5.08 4.37 -6.31
C ASN A 169 5.75 5.73 -6.46
N THR A 170 5.02 6.82 -6.20
CA THR A 170 5.56 8.18 -6.29
C THR A 170 5.55 8.88 -4.93
N GLY A 171 5.98 10.15 -4.89
CA GLY A 171 6.14 10.88 -3.65
C GLY A 171 7.24 10.29 -2.76
N LYS A 172 6.97 10.21 -1.45
CA LYS A 172 7.90 9.74 -0.42
C LYS A 172 7.87 8.21 -0.25
N ARG A 173 7.98 7.46 -1.34
CA ARG A 173 7.89 5.98 -1.38
C ARG A 173 8.92 5.23 -0.53
N ARG A 174 10.02 5.89 -0.16
CA ARG A 174 11.15 5.30 0.56
C ARG A 174 11.79 4.10 -0.16
N SER A 175 11.79 2.90 0.43
CA SER A 175 12.48 1.73 -0.13
C SER A 175 11.61 0.92 -1.08
N LEU A 176 10.35 1.30 -1.29
CA LEU A 176 9.52 0.65 -2.31
C LEU A 176 10.12 0.86 -3.69
N PHE A 177 10.09 -0.15 -4.55
CA PHE A 177 10.46 -0.02 -5.96
C PHE A 177 9.59 1.06 -6.62
N PRO A 178 10.18 1.91 -7.47
CA PRO A 178 9.45 3.00 -8.13
C PRO A 178 8.34 2.49 -9.07
N GLU A 179 8.52 1.31 -9.65
CA GLU A 179 7.60 0.69 -10.59
C GLU A 179 7.52 -0.82 -10.31
N LEU A 180 6.31 -1.38 -10.39
CA LEU A 180 6.04 -2.82 -10.36
C LEU A 180 5.16 -3.21 -11.53
N SER A 181 5.44 -4.37 -12.11
CA SER A 181 4.54 -5.05 -13.05
C SER A 181 3.94 -6.27 -12.38
N ALA A 182 2.62 -6.33 -12.24
CA ALA A 182 1.96 -7.50 -11.65
C ALA A 182 2.32 -8.79 -12.42
N ARG A 183 2.34 -8.70 -13.76
CA ARG A 183 2.64 -9.83 -14.65
C ARG A 183 4.05 -10.39 -14.45
N TYR A 184 5.04 -9.52 -14.24
CA TYR A 184 6.42 -9.93 -13.98
C TYR A 184 6.51 -10.82 -12.74
N TYR A 185 5.85 -10.44 -11.65
CA TYR A 185 5.92 -11.18 -10.39
C TYR A 185 5.12 -12.49 -10.42
N ILE A 186 4.01 -12.56 -11.17
CA ILE A 186 3.23 -13.80 -11.36
C ILE A 186 4.00 -14.83 -12.19
N ASN A 187 4.55 -14.42 -13.34
CA ASN A 187 5.22 -15.35 -14.24
C ASN A 187 6.46 -15.98 -13.60
N ASN A 188 7.23 -15.19 -12.84
CA ASN A 188 8.39 -15.68 -12.10
C ASN A 188 8.03 -16.73 -11.03
N GLU A 189 6.83 -16.68 -10.44
CA GLU A 189 6.38 -17.72 -9.48
C GLU A 189 5.92 -18.98 -10.18
N GLN A 190 5.22 -18.86 -11.31
CA GLN A 190 4.87 -20.02 -12.14
C GLN A 190 6.13 -20.73 -12.65
N GLU A 191 7.13 -19.98 -13.08
CA GLU A 191 8.43 -20.53 -13.50
C GLU A 191 9.15 -21.24 -12.35
N LYS A 192 9.15 -20.69 -11.13
CA LYS A 192 9.70 -21.40 -9.96
C LYS A 192 8.92 -22.66 -9.60
N GLY A 193 7.60 -22.64 -9.66
CA GLY A 193 6.77 -23.83 -9.41
C GLY A 193 6.98 -24.92 -10.48
N ILE A 194 7.23 -24.53 -11.73
CA ILE A 194 7.62 -25.44 -12.81
C ILE A 194 9.03 -25.99 -12.56
N ILE A 195 9.98 -25.16 -12.15
CA ILE A 195 11.33 -25.61 -11.80
C ILE A 195 11.27 -26.61 -10.64
N ASP A 196 10.56 -26.30 -9.56
CA ASP A 196 10.45 -27.16 -8.36
C ASP A 196 9.77 -28.51 -8.69
N ALA A 197 8.70 -28.48 -9.49
CA ALA A 197 8.04 -29.69 -10.00
C ALA A 197 8.90 -30.50 -10.98
N SER A 198 9.81 -29.84 -11.72
CA SER A 198 10.74 -30.48 -12.65
C SER A 198 12.03 -30.98 -12.00
N THR A 199 12.41 -30.45 -10.82
CA THR A 199 13.62 -30.85 -10.09
C THR A 199 13.43 -32.06 -9.18
N GLY A 200 12.20 -32.55 -9.00
CA GLY A 200 11.93 -33.88 -8.45
C GLY A 200 12.86 -34.30 -7.31
N ILE A 201 12.93 -33.51 -6.23
CA ILE A 201 13.51 -34.01 -4.99
C ILE A 201 12.46 -34.96 -4.40
N LEU A 202 12.61 -36.24 -4.74
CA LEU A 202 12.02 -37.33 -3.98
C LEU A 202 12.63 -37.25 -2.58
N ASP A 203 11.82 -36.87 -1.59
CA ASP A 203 12.10 -37.10 -0.18
C ASP A 203 12.32 -38.61 0.00
N ASN A 204 13.58 -39.01 0.05
CA ASN A 204 14.02 -40.31 0.53
C ASN A 204 14.59 -40.12 1.93
N ASN A 205 13.73 -40.31 2.93
CA ASN A 205 13.92 -40.93 4.26
C ASN A 205 13.13 -40.24 5.36
#